data_AF-W1YN55-F1
#
_entry.id   AF-W1YN55-F1
#
_cell.length_a   1.000
_cell.length_b   1.000
_cell.length_c   1.000
_cell.angle_alpha   90.00
_cell.angle_beta   90.00
_cell.angle_gamma   90.00
#
_symmetry.space_group_name_H-M   'P 1'
#
loop_
_entity.id
_entity.type
_entity.pdbx_description
1 polymer ?
#
loop_
_entity_poly.entity_id
_entity_poly.type
_entity_poly.pdbx_seq_one_letter_code
_entity_poly.pdbx_strand_id
1 'polypeptide(L)' 'LGDYVGGTNHVLPTSGTARFSSPLGVYDFVKRTSFTQFTKERLEEVATHITTLARTEGLEAHARAIEVRF' A
#
# COMPACT_ATOMS: atom_id res chain seq x y z
N LEU A 1 12.37 -28.96 -18.96
CA LEU A 1 11.67 -27.97 -19.81
C LEU A 1 11.58 -26.61 -19.10
N GLY A 2 10.91 -26.52 -17.95
CA GLY A 2 10.78 -25.28 -17.16
C GLY A 2 12.12 -24.68 -16.70
N ASP A 3 13.11 -25.52 -16.41
CA ASP A 3 14.45 -25.07 -16.01
C ASP A 3 15.29 -24.43 -17.13
N TYR A 4 14.85 -24.53 -18.39
CA TYR A 4 15.69 -24.16 -19.54
C TYR A 4 14.94 -23.31 -20.58
N VAL A 5 13.87 -23.84 -21.21
CA VAL A 5 13.22 -23.19 -22.38
C VAL A 5 11.71 -23.03 -22.23
N GLY A 6 11.18 -23.26 -21.03
CA GLY A 6 9.74 -23.14 -20.75
C GLY A 6 9.24 -21.70 -20.60
N GLY A 7 10.13 -20.70 -20.53
CA GLY A 7 9.79 -19.27 -20.37
C GLY A 7 9.47 -18.83 -18.94
N THR A 8 9.19 -19.78 -18.04
CA THR A 8 9.06 -19.53 -16.59
C THR A 8 10.42 -19.39 -15.91
N ASN A 9 10.49 -18.68 -14.79
CA ASN A 9 11.71 -18.63 -13.99
C ASN A 9 11.78 -19.83 -13.03
N HIS A 10 12.88 -20.59 -13.05
CA HIS A 10 13.09 -21.75 -12.19
C HIS A 10 13.65 -21.42 -10.80
N VAL A 11 13.89 -20.14 -10.50
CA VAL A 11 14.21 -19.67 -9.15
C VAL A 11 12.91 -19.63 -8.36
N LEU A 12 12.66 -20.71 -7.62
CA LEU A 12 11.40 -20.99 -6.93
C LEU A 12 11.55 -20.97 -5.40
N PRO A 13 10.47 -20.64 -4.66
CA PRO A 13 10.41 -20.84 -3.22
C PRO A 13 10.52 -22.32 -2.85
N THR A 14 11.39 -22.66 -1.90
CA THR A 14 11.61 -24.04 -1.41
C THR A 14 11.29 -24.16 0.09
N SER A 15 11.41 -25.37 0.67
CA SER A 15 11.23 -25.59 2.12
C SER A 15 9.88 -25.11 2.66
N GLY A 16 8.81 -25.25 1.88
CA GLY A 16 7.43 -24.89 2.26
C GLY A 16 7.06 -23.41 2.11
N THR A 17 7.98 -22.57 1.64
CA THR A 17 7.73 -21.12 1.46
C THR A 17 6.79 -20.80 0.31
N ALA A 18 6.54 -21.74 -0.61
CA ALA A 18 5.54 -21.61 -1.67
C ALA A 18 4.11 -21.36 -1.17
N ARG A 19 3.82 -21.56 0.14
CA ARG A 19 2.54 -21.19 0.75
C ARG A 19 2.29 -19.68 0.82
N PHE A 20 3.34 -18.85 0.74
CA PHE A 20 3.25 -17.40 0.89
C PHE A 20 4.20 -16.60 -0.02
N SER A 21 5.01 -17.29 -0.83
CA SER A 21 5.96 -16.67 -1.78
C SER A 21 5.70 -17.15 -3.20
N SER A 22 6.07 -16.31 -4.17
CA SER A 22 5.94 -16.57 -5.61
C SER A 22 7.29 -16.95 -6.23
N PRO A 23 7.30 -17.62 -7.40
CA PRO A 23 8.49 -17.70 -8.27
C PRO A 23 9.10 -16.33 -8.54
N LEU A 24 10.42 -16.27 -8.71
CA LEU A 24 11.10 -15.04 -9.09
C LEU A 24 10.54 -14.50 -10.41
N GLY A 25 10.16 -13.23 -10.44
CA GLY A 25 9.65 -12.53 -11.61
C GLY A 25 10.09 -11.07 -11.64
N VAL A 26 9.61 -10.34 -12.63
CA VAL A 26 9.95 -8.91 -12.80
C VAL A 26 9.54 -8.10 -11.56
N TYR A 27 8.47 -8.49 -10.87
CA TYR A 27 7.97 -7.78 -9.69
C TYR A 27 8.95 -7.79 -8.50
N ASP A 28 9.87 -8.75 -8.42
CA ASP A 28 10.90 -8.77 -7.38
C ASP A 28 11.95 -7.66 -7.56
N PHE A 29 12.04 -7.09 -8.76
CA PHE A 29 13.01 -6.05 -9.13
C PHE A 29 12.39 -4.65 -9.26
N VAL A 30 11.08 -4.51 -9.01
CA VAL A 30 10.40 -3.21 -9.04
C VAL A 30 9.70 -2.94 -7.71
N LYS A 31 9.44 -1.66 -7.44
CA LYS A 31 8.64 -1.24 -6.27
C LYS A 31 7.42 -0.48 -6.76
N ARG A 32 6.29 -0.70 -6.07
CA ARG A 32 5.04 0.02 -6.34
C ARG A 32 4.90 1.18 -5.36
N THR A 33 4.72 2.38 -5.90
CA THR A 33 4.45 3.60 -5.12
C THR A 33 3.01 4.04 -5.35
N SER A 34 2.29 4.34 -4.27
CA SER A 34 0.92 4.86 -4.33
C SER A 34 0.93 6.39 -4.28
N PHE A 35 0.07 7.00 -5.08
CA PHE A 35 -0.18 8.44 -5.05
C PHE A 35 -1.63 8.69 -4.61
N THR A 36 -1.85 9.76 -3.85
CA THR A 36 -3.17 10.16 -3.39
C THR A 36 -3.27 11.67 -3.41
N GLN A 37 -4.36 12.18 -3.98
CA GLN A 37 -4.64 13.61 -4.12
C GLN A 37 -6.12 13.84 -3.87
N PHE A 38 -6.43 14.91 -3.14
CA PHE A 38 -7.79 15.36 -2.87
C PHE A 38 -7.98 16.78 -3.39
N THR A 39 -9.15 17.07 -3.94
CA THR A 39 -9.59 18.46 -4.09
C THR A 39 -10.03 18.99 -2.73
N LYS A 40 -10.15 20.31 -2.61
CA LYS A 40 -10.58 20.95 -1.38
C LYS A 40 -11.95 20.44 -0.94
N GLU A 41 -12.90 20.41 -1.89
CA GLU A 41 -14.30 20.02 -1.67
C GLU A 41 -14.39 18.56 -1.19
N ARG A 42 -13.63 17.65 -1.83
CA ARG A 42 -13.59 16.24 -1.41
C ARG A 42 -12.97 16.04 -0.04
N LEU A 43 -11.99 16.87 0.34
CA LEU A 43 -11.40 16.80 1.66
C LEU A 43 -12.36 17.32 2.74
N GLU A 44 -13.14 18.37 2.45
CA GLU A 44 -14.19 18.88 3.33
C GLU A 44 -15.27 17.83 3.61
N GLU A 45 -15.72 17.10 2.58
CA GLU A 45 -16.72 16.03 2.69
C GLU A 45 -16.32 14.94 3.71
N VAL A 46 -15.01 14.66 3.84
CA VAL A 46 -14.51 13.60 4.72
C VAL A 46 -13.81 14.11 5.98
N ALA A 47 -13.67 15.42 6.15
CA ALA A 47 -12.86 16.03 7.21
C ALA A 47 -13.31 15.57 8.60
N THR A 48 -14.63 15.56 8.86
CA THR A 48 -15.19 15.13 10.15
C THR A 48 -14.91 13.66 10.45
N HIS A 49 -14.92 12.79 9.44
CA HIS A 49 -14.57 11.37 9.63
C HIS A 49 -13.11 11.22 10.03
N ILE A 50 -12.20 11.94 9.37
CA ILE A 50 -10.76 11.87 9.66
C ILE A 50 -10.48 12.41 11.06
N THR A 51 -11.03 13.56 11.43
CA THR A 51 -10.79 14.17 12.76
C THR A 51 -11.39 13.34 13.88
N THR A 52 -12.56 12.72 13.67
CA THR A 52 -13.19 11.82 14.65
C THR A 52 -12.31 10.60 14.90
N LEU A 53 -11.81 9.94 13.84
CA LEU A 53 -10.91 8.79 13.97
C LEU A 53 -9.62 9.19 14.66
N ALA A 54 -8.97 10.28 14.20
CA ALA A 54 -7.72 10.75 14.78
C ALA A 54 -7.85 11.08 16.27
N ARG A 55 -8.94 11.72 16.70
CA ARG A 55 -9.18 12.01 18.13
C ARG A 55 -9.49 10.76 18.94
N THR A 56 -10.24 9.81 18.38
CA THR A 56 -10.51 8.51 19.02
C THR A 56 -9.22 7.73 19.26
N GLU A 57 -8.25 7.84 18.36
CA GLU A 57 -6.91 7.24 18.49
C GLU A 57 -5.94 8.07 19.35
N GLY A 58 -6.35 9.23 19.88
CA GLY A 58 -5.48 10.13 20.65
C GLY A 58 -4.47 10.93 19.82
N LEU A 59 -4.63 10.96 18.49
CA LEU A 59 -3.73 11.61 17.53
C LEU A 59 -4.15 13.04 17.21
N GLU A 60 -4.13 13.94 18.20
CA GLU A 60 -4.61 15.32 18.05
C GLU A 60 -3.87 16.09 16.94
N ALA A 61 -2.57 15.83 16.74
CA ALA A 61 -1.82 16.45 15.66
C ALA A 61 -2.34 16.09 14.26
N HIS A 62 -2.85 14.85 14.07
CA HIS A 62 -3.41 14.42 12.80
C HIS A 62 -4.76 15.09 12.54
N ALA A 63 -5.61 15.21 13.57
CA ALA A 63 -6.87 15.95 13.48
C ALA A 63 -6.64 17.43 13.10
N ARG A 64 -5.75 18.10 13.85
CA ARG A 64 -5.43 19.52 13.60
C ARG A 64 -4.82 19.77 12.23
N ALA A 65 -4.06 18.81 11.68
CA ALA A 65 -3.51 18.92 10.34
C ALA A 65 -4.61 19.02 9.27
N ILE A 66 -5.77 18.40 9.48
CA ILE A 66 -6.95 18.53 8.60
C ILE A 66 -7.66 19.86 8.86
N GLU A 67 -7.93 20.17 10.13
CA GLU A 67 -8.70 21.36 10.53
C GLU A 67 -8.05 22.67 10.10
N VAL A 68 -6.72 22.78 10.13
CA VAL A 68 -5.99 24.00 9.70
C VAL A 68 -6.10 24.30 8.20
N ARG A 69 -6.71 23.40 7.40
CA ARG A 69 -6.88 23.57 5.96
C ARG A 69 -8.14 24.35 5.58
N PHE A 70 -9.01 24.67 6.55
CA PHE A 70 -10.30 25.32 6.35
C PHE A 70 -10.55 26.43 7.38
#